data_AF-A0A918EPL1-F1
#
_entry.id   AF-A0A918EPL1-F1
#
_cell.length_a   1.000
_cell.length_b   1.000
_cell.length_c   1.000
_cell.angle_alpha   90.00
_cell.angle_beta   90.00
_cell.angle_gamma   90.00
#
_symmetry.space_group_name_H-M   'P 1'
#
loop_
_entity.id
_entity.type
_entity.pdbx_description
1 polymer ?
#
loop_
_entity_poly.entity_id
_entity_poly.type
_entity_poly.pdbx_seq_one_letter_code
_entity_poly.pdbx_strand_id
1 'polypeptide(L)' 'MDHANDEYEVVLRSRPGGPAILGAWSRPETADRRFMEWLGRYGTPGVVLTLTATVDGETYPVRRWTYDSGLQEFTAI' A
#
# COMPACT_ATOMS: atom_id res chain seq x y z
N MET A 1 14.30 -2.36 -21.69
CA MET A 1 13.63 -3.24 -20.73
C MET A 1 12.31 -2.56 -20.43
N ASP A 2 11.24 -3.08 -20.99
CA ASP A 2 9.87 -2.58 -20.76
C ASP A 2 9.50 -2.88 -19.31
N HIS A 3 9.70 -1.93 -18.40
CA HIS A 3 9.05 -1.92 -17.08
C HIS A 3 7.55 -1.58 -17.22
N ALA A 4 6.88 -2.18 -18.21
CA ALA A 4 5.55 -1.79 -18.65
C ALA A 4 4.43 -2.36 -17.76
N ASN A 5 4.76 -3.09 -16.71
CA ASN A 5 3.77 -3.83 -15.91
C ASN A 5 4.00 -3.76 -14.39
N ASP A 6 4.76 -2.78 -13.91
CA ASP A 6 4.84 -2.50 -12.47
C ASP A 6 3.55 -1.79 -12.03
N GLU A 7 2.65 -2.54 -11.40
CA GLU A 7 1.41 -2.01 -10.85
C GLU A 7 1.51 -1.88 -9.34
N TYR A 8 1.31 -0.69 -8.82
CA TYR A 8 1.34 -0.42 -7.39
C TYR A 8 -0.08 -0.29 -6.86
N GLU A 9 -0.46 -1.18 -5.95
CA GLU A 9 -1.77 -1.16 -5.31
C GLU A 9 -1.64 -0.66 -3.86
N VAL A 10 -2.42 0.36 -3.48
CA VAL A 10 -2.64 0.70 -2.08
C VAL A 10 -3.94 0.07 -1.63
N VAL A 11 -3.83 -0.73 -0.57
CA VAL A 11 -4.92 -1.42 0.10
C VAL A 11 -5.12 -0.78 1.46
N LEU A 12 -6.25 -0.10 1.65
CA LEU A 12 -6.69 0.37 2.96
C LEU A 12 -7.71 -0.60 3.52
N ARG A 13 -7.46 -1.15 4.70
CA ARG A 13 -8.41 -2.00 5.42
C ARG A 13 -8.75 -1.38 6.76
N SER A 14 -10.03 -1.19 7.05
CA SER A 14 -10.47 -0.67 8.36
C SER A 14 -10.21 -1.64 9.52
N ARG A 15 -9.97 -2.92 9.21
CA ARG A 15 -9.60 -3.98 10.16
C ARG A 15 -8.86 -5.10 9.42
N PRO A 16 -8.00 -5.90 10.09
CA PRO A 16 -7.40 -7.08 9.47
C PRO A 16 -8.49 -8.03 8.94
N GLY A 17 -8.43 -8.37 7.64
CA GLY A 17 -9.44 -9.18 6.95
C GLY A 17 -10.78 -8.47 6.66
N GLY A 18 -10.88 -7.17 6.91
CA GLY A 18 -12.06 -6.37 6.61
C GLY A 18 -12.17 -5.91 5.16
N PRO A 19 -13.23 -5.14 4.82
CA PRO A 19 -13.38 -4.53 3.51
C PRO A 19 -12.14 -3.68 3.19
N ALA A 20 -11.63 -3.88 1.98
CA ALA A 20 -10.47 -3.19 1.46
C ALA A 20 -10.89 -2.12 0.46
N ILE A 21 -10.39 -0.90 0.63
CA ILE A 21 -10.39 0.09 -0.44
C ILE A 21 -9.11 -0.15 -1.23
N LEU A 22 -9.27 -0.50 -2.50
CA LEU A 22 -8.19 -0.76 -3.44
C LEU A 22 -8.02 0.46 -4.33
N GLY A 23 -6.78 0.91 -4.50
CA GLY A 23 -6.40 1.83 -5.57
C GLY A 23 -5.16 1.28 -6.25
N ALA A 24 -5.21 1.17 -7.58
CA ALA A 24 -4.08 0.73 -8.39
C ALA A 24 -3.50 1.92 -9.16
N TRP A 25 -2.17 2.03 -9.20
CA TRP A 25 -1.42 3.06 -9.89
C TRP A 25 -0.18 2.46 -10.55
N SER A 26 0.09 2.83 -11.80
CA SER A 26 1.28 2.36 -12.54
C SER A 26 2.57 3.12 -12.20
N ARG A 27 2.56 3.99 -11.18
CA ARG A 27 3.75 4.76 -10.76
C ARG A 27 3.96 4.67 -9.25
N PRO A 28 5.16 4.28 -8.78
CA PRO A 28 5.45 4.13 -7.35
C PRO A 28 5.26 5.43 -6.59
N GLU A 29 5.74 6.54 -7.15
CA GLU A 29 5.62 7.88 -6.53
C GLU A 29 4.16 8.31 -6.33
N THR A 30 3.26 7.89 -7.23
CA THR A 30 1.83 8.21 -7.12
C THR A 30 1.17 7.36 -6.05
N ALA A 31 1.49 6.06 -6.01
CA ALA A 31 1.00 5.15 -4.98
C ALA A 31 1.49 5.56 -3.58
N ASP A 32 2.75 5.96 -3.45
CA ASP A 32 3.33 6.45 -2.19
C ASP A 32 2.64 7.73 -1.70
N ARG A 33 2.46 8.72 -2.59
CA ARG A 33 1.75 9.95 -2.25
C ARG A 33 0.30 9.65 -1.81
N ARG A 34 -0.37 8.72 -2.48
CA ARG A 34 -1.74 8.30 -2.13
C ARG A 34 -1.78 7.56 -0.81
N PHE A 35 -0.80 6.71 -0.53
CA PHE A 35 -0.64 6.06 0.76
C PHE A 35 -0.52 7.08 1.89
N MET A 36 0.34 8.09 1.73
CA MET A 36 0.52 9.15 2.74
C MET A 36 -0.74 10.01 2.91
N GLU A 37 -1.44 10.33 1.82
CA GLU A 37 -2.72 11.05 1.86
C GLU A 37 -3.79 10.24 2.61
N TRP A 38 -3.89 8.94 2.35
CA TRP A 38 -4.83 8.04 3.01
C TRP A 38 -4.46 7.83 4.48
N LEU A 39 -3.17 7.75 4.79
CA LEU A 39 -2.69 7.71 6.16
C LEU A 39 -3.12 8.96 6.94
N GLY A 40 -2.95 10.16 6.37
CA GLY A 40 -3.39 11.40 7.00
C GLY A 40 -4.90 11.50 7.17
N ARG A 41 -5.68 10.92 6.23
CA ARG A 41 -7.15 11.01 6.22
C ARG A 41 -7.85 9.93 7.04
N TYR A 42 -7.30 8.72 7.05
CA TYR A 42 -7.93 7.52 7.59
C TYR A 42 -7.07 6.81 8.65
N GLY A 43 -5.91 7.37 9.02
CA GLY A 43 -5.01 6.81 10.02
C GLY A 43 -5.60 6.87 11.43
N THR A 44 -6.58 6.02 11.71
CA THR A 44 -7.24 5.89 13.01
C THR A 44 -6.95 4.51 13.62
N PRO A 45 -7.11 4.35 14.95
CA PRO A 45 -6.99 3.06 15.60
C PRO A 45 -7.82 1.96 14.91
N GLY A 46 -7.20 0.80 14.66
CA GLY A 46 -7.82 -0.35 13.99
C GLY A 46 -7.61 -0.40 12.46
N VAL A 47 -7.24 0.70 11.82
CA VAL A 47 -6.96 0.75 10.39
C VAL A 47 -5.58 0.16 10.09
N VAL A 48 -5.52 -0.63 9.02
CA VAL A 48 -4.31 -1.18 8.44
C VAL A 48 -4.20 -0.64 7.02
N LEU A 49 -3.13 0.11 6.76
CA LEU A 49 -2.78 0.59 5.43
C LEU A 49 -1.65 -0.28 4.90
N THR A 50 -1.79 -0.82 3.70
CA THR A 50 -0.72 -1.59 3.05
C THR A 50 -0.55 -1.07 1.64
N LEU A 51 0.69 -0.72 1.29
CA LEU A 51 1.12 -0.50 -0.08
C LEU A 51 1.77 -1.78 -0.57
N THR A 52 1.25 -2.33 -1.65
CA THR A 52 1.79 -3.49 -2.35
C THR A 52 2.24 -3.09 -3.75
N ALA A 53 3.35 -3.65 -4.21
CA ALA A 53 3.78 -3.56 -5.60
C ALA A 53 3.59 -4.92 -6.24
N THR A 54 3.03 -4.95 -7.44
CA THR A 54 3.00 -6.11 -8.31
C THR A 54 4.05 -5.91 -9.37
N VAL A 55 5.10 -6.75 -9.32
CA VAL A 55 6.22 -6.76 -10.27
C VAL A 55 6.25 -8.14 -10.89
N ASP A 56 6.31 -8.22 -12.21
CA ASP A 56 6.28 -9.50 -12.96
C ASP A 56 5.11 -10.44 -12.59
N GLY A 57 3.98 -9.87 -12.16
CA GLY A 57 2.76 -10.62 -11.78
C GLY A 57 2.77 -11.17 -10.34
N GLU A 58 3.82 -10.93 -9.58
CA GLU A 58 3.90 -11.26 -8.16
C GLU A 58 3.68 -10.00 -7.31
N THR A 59 2.85 -10.10 -6.27
CA THR A 59 2.51 -8.99 -5.38
C THR A 59 3.31 -9.06 -4.08
N TYR A 60 4.03 -7.99 -3.78
CA TYR A 60 4.88 -7.86 -2.60
C TYR A 60 4.44 -6.66 -1.77
N PRO A 61 4.38 -6.77 -0.43
CA PRO A 61 4.21 -5.60 0.42
C PRO A 61 5.46 -4.72 0.33
N VAL A 62 5.27 -3.43 0.09
CA VAL A 62 6.33 -2.40 0.07
C VAL A 62 6.29 -1.57 1.35
N ARG A 63 5.09 -1.18 1.79
CA ARG A 63 4.92 -0.46 3.06
C ARG A 63 3.66 -0.94 3.76
N ARG A 64 3.68 -0.90 5.08
CA ARG A 64 2.50 -1.14 5.91
C ARG A 64 2.47 -0.13 7.03
N TRP A 65 1.31 0.43 7.31
CA TRP A 65 1.09 1.24 8.48
C TRP A 65 -0.03 0.64 9.34
N THR A 66 0.20 0.63 10.64
CA THR A 66 -0.84 0.37 11.65
C THR A 66 -0.74 1.43 12.73
N TYR A 67 -1.86 1.73 13.38
CA TYR A 67 -1.85 2.67 14.52
C TYR A 67 -0.94 2.20 15.66
N ASP A 68 -0.89 0.88 15.89
CA ASP A 68 -0.14 0.27 16.99
C ASP A 68 1.38 0.22 16.74
N SER A 69 1.79 -0.11 15.51
CA SER A 69 3.20 -0.35 15.17
C SER A 69 3.83 0.79 14.35
N GLY A 70 3.03 1.77 13.91
CA GLY A 70 3.49 2.83 13.02
C GLY A 70 3.78 2.34 11.59
N LEU A 71 4.60 3.11 10.87
CA LEU A 71 5.01 2.82 9.51
C LEU A 71 6.13 1.76 9.51
N GLN A 72 5.91 0.70 8.75
CA GLN A 72 6.83 -0.39 8.48
C GLN A 72 7.12 -0.42 6.99
N GLU A 73 8.40 -0.47 6.64
CA GLU A 73 8.87 -0.50 5.27
C GLU A 73 9.45 -1.87 4.97
N PHE A 74 9.03 -2.44 3.85
CA PHE A 74 9.45 -3.75 3.38
C PHE A 74 10.22 -3.52 2.08
N THR A 75 11.46 -3.99 2.06
CA THR A 75 12.26 -3.97 0.84
C THR A 75 11.80 -5.17 0.00
N ALA A 76 11.19 -4.92 -1.16
CA ALA A 76 11.03 -5.96 -2.16
C ALA A 76 12.45 -6.41 -2.58
N ILE A 77 12.74 -7.70 -2.40
CA ILE A 77 14.06 -8.32 -2.58
C ILE A 77 14.32 -8.58 -4.05
#